data_AF-Q8DTI4-F1
#
_entry.id   AF-Q8DTI4-F1
#
_cell.length_a   1.000
_cell.length_b   1.000
_cell.length_c   1.000
_cell.angle_alpha   90.00
_cell.angle_beta   90.00
_cell.angle_gamma   90.00
#
_symmetry.space_group_name_H-M   'P 1'
#
loop_
_entity.id
_entity.type
_entity.pdbx_description
1 polymer ?
#
loop_
_entity_poly.entity_id
_entity_poly.type
_entity_poly.pdbx_seq_one_letter_code
_entity_poly.pdbx_strand_id
1 'polypeptide(L)'
;MEDYKNVYPVSIILDCFGVKRSTFYRWKAKGEKPEKRDKIVEKIEQLCMKNHFIYGYRTITRLLKKIHGLIVNRKKVYRIMKEKGWLCRARPKKVQI
;
A
#
# COMPACT_ATOMS: atom_id res chain seq x y z
N MET A 1 -24.93 0.72 -2.96
CA MET A 1 -25.67 -0.56 -3.11
C MET A 1 -26.17 -1.04 -1.75
N GLU A 2 -25.44 -0.73 -0.67
CA GLU A 2 -25.88 -0.82 0.72
C GLU A 2 -27.17 -0.06 1.04
N ASP A 3 -27.45 1.08 0.38
CA ASP A 3 -28.63 1.93 0.66
C ASP A 3 -29.97 1.27 0.29
N TYR A 4 -29.98 0.35 -0.68
CA TYR A 4 -31.19 -0.32 -1.19
C TYR A 4 -31.44 -1.69 -0.56
N LYS A 5 -30.53 -2.14 0.32
CA LYS A 5 -30.49 -3.51 0.84
C LYS A 5 -31.66 -3.83 1.79
N ASN A 6 -32.26 -2.80 2.39
CA ASN A 6 -33.43 -2.93 3.26
C ASN A 6 -34.76 -2.85 2.50
N VAL A 7 -34.75 -2.45 1.22
CA VAL A 7 -35.97 -2.23 0.42
C VAL A 7 -36.14 -3.34 -0.63
N TYR A 8 -35.05 -3.84 -1.21
CA TYR A 8 -35.10 -4.86 -2.25
C TYR A 8 -34.12 -6.01 -2.01
N PRO A 9 -34.50 -7.25 -2.36
CA PRO A 9 -33.59 -8.39 -2.26
C PRO A 9 -32.41 -8.23 -3.22
N VAL A 10 -31.22 -8.59 -2.73
CA VAL A 10 -29.94 -8.43 -3.46
C VAL A 10 -29.94 -9.10 -4.84
N SER A 11 -30.72 -10.17 -5.05
CA SER A 11 -30.90 -10.76 -6.39
C SER A 11 -31.46 -9.77 -7.39
N ILE A 12 -32.57 -9.09 -7.06
CA ILE A 12 -33.25 -8.19 -8.00
C ILE A 12 -32.33 -7.04 -8.37
N ILE A 13 -31.65 -6.47 -7.38
CA ILE A 13 -30.67 -5.40 -7.60
C ILE A 13 -29.59 -5.89 -8.57
N LEU A 14 -29.01 -7.06 -8.33
CA LEU A 14 -27.94 -7.61 -9.17
C LEU A 14 -28.41 -7.98 -10.57
N ASP A 15 -29.63 -8.48 -10.72
CA ASP A 15 -30.24 -8.80 -12.01
C ASP A 15 -30.48 -7.52 -12.83
N CYS A 16 -30.94 -6.43 -12.21
CA CYS A 16 -31.05 -5.12 -12.87
C CYS A 16 -29.70 -4.61 -13.40
N PHE A 17 -28.60 -4.89 -12.70
CA PHE A 17 -27.25 -4.51 -13.11
C PHE A 17 -26.54 -5.56 -13.99
N GLY A 18 -27.19 -6.70 -14.29
CA GLY A 18 -26.58 -7.79 -15.07
C GLY A 18 -25.38 -8.46 -14.38
N VAL A 19 -25.26 -8.34 -13.06
CA VAL A 19 -24.14 -8.89 -12.28
C VAL A 19 -24.53 -10.23 -11.67
N LYS A 20 -23.79 -11.30 -11.97
CA LYS A 20 -24.02 -12.59 -11.31
C LYS A 20 -23.78 -12.48 -9.80
N ARG A 21 -24.64 -13.12 -8.99
CA ARG A 21 -24.50 -13.23 -7.52
C ARG A 21 -23.10 -13.65 -7.08
N SER A 22 -22.48 -14.63 -7.74
CA SER A 22 -21.13 -15.10 -7.42
C SER A 22 -20.06 -14.01 -7.60
N THR A 23 -20.19 -13.16 -8.62
CA THR A 23 -19.31 -12.02 -8.87
C THR A 23 -19.45 -10.97 -7.77
N PHE A 24 -20.68 -10.65 -7.38
CA PHE A 24 -20.96 -9.69 -6.30
C PHE A 24 -20.36 -10.13 -4.97
N TYR A 25 -20.64 -11.36 -4.53
CA TYR A 25 -20.11 -11.85 -3.25
C TYR A 25 -18.59 -12.05 -3.30
N ARG A 26 -18.00 -12.39 -4.46
CA ARG A 26 -16.55 -12.41 -4.64
C ARG A 26 -15.93 -11.02 -4.49
N TRP A 27 -16.54 -9.99 -5.07
CA TRP A 27 -16.08 -8.61 -4.89
C TRP A 27 -16.29 -8.13 -3.46
N LYS A 28 -17.41 -8.47 -2.84
CA LYS A 28 -17.70 -8.15 -1.44
C LYS A 28 -16.71 -8.82 -0.47
N ALA A 29 -16.33 -10.07 -0.72
CA ALA A 29 -15.31 -10.76 0.06
C ALA A 29 -13.89 -10.17 -0.15
N LYS A 30 -13.69 -9.46 -1.26
CA LYS A 30 -12.44 -8.76 -1.59
C LYS A 30 -12.44 -7.31 -1.08
N GLY A 31 -13.61 -6.68 -1.01
CA GLY A 31 -13.84 -5.35 -0.48
C GLY A 31 -13.77 -5.34 1.05
N GLU A 32 -13.19 -4.28 1.60
CA GLU A 32 -13.06 -4.03 3.04
C GLU A 32 -12.30 -5.11 3.83
N LYS A 33 -11.21 -5.65 3.27
CA LYS A 33 -10.07 -5.80 4.17
C LYS A 33 -9.52 -4.41 4.36
N PRO A 34 -9.62 -3.77 5.56
CA PRO A 34 -8.72 -2.67 5.84
C PRO A 34 -7.34 -3.24 5.52
N GLU A 35 -6.62 -2.61 4.60
CA GLU A 35 -5.23 -2.95 4.36
C GLU A 35 -4.57 -2.82 5.73
N LYS A 36 -4.44 -3.93 6.47
CA LYS A 36 -3.57 -4.00 7.63
C LYS A 36 -2.25 -3.57 7.03
N ARG A 37 -1.86 -2.32 7.28
CA ARG A 37 -0.63 -1.76 6.73
C ARG A 37 0.43 -2.79 7.05
N ASP A 38 1.00 -3.39 6.00
CA ASP A 38 2.03 -4.41 6.18
C ASP A 38 3.07 -3.77 7.08
N LYS A 39 3.35 -4.38 8.25
CA LYS A 39 4.26 -3.79 9.25
C LYS A 39 5.56 -3.37 8.57
N ILE A 40 6.00 -4.09 7.54
CA ILE A 40 7.19 -3.76 6.75
C ILE A 40 7.06 -2.38 6.07
N VAL A 41 5.91 -2.06 5.49
CA VAL A 41 5.66 -0.77 4.80
C VAL A 41 5.79 0.39 5.77
N GLU A 42 5.22 0.28 6.98
CA GLU A 42 5.34 1.33 8.01
C GLU A 42 6.81 1.56 8.42
N LYS A 43 7.60 0.49 8.56
CA LYS A 43 9.00 0.61 9.01
C LYS A 43 9.86 1.19 7.88
N ILE A 44 9.55 0.86 6.62
CA ILE A 44 10.15 1.52 5.46
C ILE A 44 9.81 3.01 5.44
N GLU A 45 8.55 3.37 5.65
CA GLU A 45 8.08 4.76 5.71
C GLU A 45 8.84 5.57 6.77
N GLN A 46 8.89 5.06 8.00
CA GLN A 46 9.59 5.68 9.12
C GLN A 46 11.08 5.91 8.80
N LEU A 47 11.76 4.91 8.22
CA LEU A 47 13.16 5.06 7.81
C LEU A 47 13.33 6.06 6.68
N CYS A 48 12.41 6.09 5.71
CA CYS A 48 12.50 7.05 4.60
C CYS A 48 12.29 8.49 5.10
N MET A 49 11.28 8.73 5.95
CA MET A 49 11.00 10.03 6.54
C MET A 49 12.12 10.53 7.44
N LYS A 50 12.65 9.66 8.33
CA LYS A 50 13.78 10.00 9.21
C LYS A 50 15.03 10.44 8.45
N ASN A 51 15.23 9.90 7.24
CA ASN A 51 16.37 10.21 6.40
C ASN A 51 16.03 11.19 5.26
N HIS A 52 14.88 11.88 5.34
CA HIS A 52 14.41 12.85 4.34
C HIS A 52 14.45 12.32 2.89
N PHE A 53 14.18 11.02 2.70
CA PHE A 53 14.22 10.34 1.40
C PHE A 53 15.58 10.42 0.67
N ILE A 54 16.68 10.71 1.39
CA ILE A 54 18.05 10.75 0.83
C ILE A 54 18.56 9.34 0.53
N TYR A 55 18.07 8.35 1.27
CA TYR A 55 18.54 6.98 1.14
C TYR A 55 17.71 6.17 0.14
N GLY A 56 18.41 5.53 -0.81
CA GLY A 56 17.80 4.57 -1.71
C GLY A 56 17.48 3.23 -1.04
N TYR A 57 16.69 2.42 -1.75
CA TYR A 57 16.20 1.11 -1.27
C TYR A 57 17.31 0.16 -0.81
N ARG A 58 18.51 0.27 -1.39
CA ARG A 58 19.71 -0.49 -1.01
C ARG A 58 20.09 -0.23 0.46
N THR A 59 20.13 1.04 0.84
CA THR A 59 20.48 1.50 2.18
C THR A 59 19.33 1.25 3.15
N ILE A 60 18.09 1.49 2.74
CA ILE A 60 16.90 1.18 3.55
C ILE A 60 16.83 -0.31 3.91
N THR A 61 17.11 -1.21 2.96
CA THR A 61 17.15 -2.67 3.22
C THR A 61 18.18 -3.01 4.30
N ARG A 62 19.36 -2.36 4.27
CA ARG A 62 20.41 -2.55 5.29
C ARG A 62 19.98 -2.02 6.65
N LEU A 63 19.32 -0.86 6.69
CA LEU A 63 18.82 -0.25 7.93
C LEU A 63 17.69 -1.07 8.56
N LEU A 64 16.78 -1.63 7.75
CA LEU A 64 15.75 -2.56 8.21
C LEU A 64 16.36 -3.77 8.93
N LYS A 65 17.40 -4.37 8.35
CA LYS A 65 18.10 -5.48 8.99
C LYS A 65 18.82 -5.06 10.26
N LYS A 66 19.52 -3.91 10.25
CA LYS A 66 20.35 -3.45 11.38
C LYS A 66 19.53 -2.98 12.58
N ILE A 67 18.47 -2.22 12.35
CA ILE A 67 17.69 -1.55 13.41
C ILE A 67 16.54 -2.44 13.89
N HIS A 68 15.86 -3.12 12.96
CA HIS A 68 14.65 -3.88 13.26
C HIS A 68 14.86 -5.40 13.21
N GLY A 69 16.05 -5.89 12.86
CA GLY A 69 16.30 -7.32 12.67
C GLY A 69 15.55 -7.93 11.48
N LEU A 70 14.91 -7.10 10.65
CA LEU A 70 14.01 -7.57 9.59
C LEU A 70 14.79 -7.90 8.32
N ILE A 71 14.81 -9.18 7.95
CA ILE A 71 15.38 -9.65 6.69
C ILE A 71 14.29 -9.63 5.61
N VAL A 72 14.24 -8.55 4.84
CA VAL A 72 13.29 -8.37 3.74
C VAL A 72 14.02 -8.46 2.40
N ASN A 73 13.43 -9.13 1.42
CA ASN A 73 13.97 -9.17 0.06
C ASN A 73 14.08 -7.74 -0.50
N ARG A 74 15.27 -7.39 -0.97
CA ARG A 74 15.58 -6.09 -1.58
C ARG A 74 14.63 -5.71 -2.72
N LYS A 75 14.14 -6.68 -3.50
CA LYS A 75 13.14 -6.45 -4.56
C LYS A 75 11.78 -6.02 -3.99
N LYS A 76 11.38 -6.58 -2.85
CA LYS A 76 10.14 -6.18 -2.14
C LYS A 76 10.26 -4.74 -1.64
N VAL A 77 11.38 -4.39 -1.01
CA VAL A 77 11.65 -3.02 -0.55
C VAL A 77 11.61 -2.02 -1.71
N TYR A 78 12.25 -2.35 -2.84
CA TYR A 78 12.22 -1.50 -4.04
C TYR A 78 10.80 -1.29 -4.56
N ARG A 79 10.01 -2.36 -4.69
CA ARG A 79 8.60 -2.27 -5.15
C ARG A 79 7.78 -1.36 -4.26
N ILE A 80 7.85 -1.53 -2.94
CA ILE A 80 7.13 -0.70 -1.96
C ILE A 80 7.54 0.77 -2.12
N MET A 81 8.85 1.05 -2.15
CA MET A 81 9.33 2.43 -2.29
C MET A 81 8.94 3.05 -3.64
N LYS A 82 8.89 2.26 -4.71
CA LYS A 82 8.46 2.72 -6.04
C LYS A 82 6.97 3.03 -6.06
N GLU A 83 6.13 2.11 -5.60
CA GLU A 83 4.67 2.24 -5.55
C GLU A 83 4.24 3.43 -4.66
N LYS A 84 5.02 3.75 -3.62
CA LYS A 84 4.73 4.86 -2.69
C LYS A 84 5.47 6.17 -3.01
N GLY A 85 6.30 6.22 -4.07
CA GLY A 85 7.06 7.43 -4.42
C GLY A 85 8.16 7.82 -3.43
N TRP A 86 8.69 6.85 -2.68
CA TRP A 86 9.75 7.03 -1.67
C TRP A 86 11.15 6.73 -2.21
N LEU A 87 11.32 6.72 -3.53
CA LEU A 87 12.66 6.56 -4.11
C LEU A 87 13.57 7.73 -3.70
N CYS A 88 14.87 7.45 -3.74
CA CYS A 88 15.91 8.40 -3.39
C CYS A 88 15.69 9.73 -4.12
N ARG A 89 15.63 10.83 -3.37
CA ARG A 89 15.54 12.18 -3.92
C ARG A 89 16.94 12.78 -3.99
N ALA A 90 17.26 13.41 -5.11
CA ALA A 90 18.48 14.19 -5.22
C ALA A 90 18.45 15.34 -4.20
N ARG A 91 19.57 15.58 -3.52
CA ARG A 91 19.69 16.74 -2.63
C ARG A 91 19.58 18.01 -3.49
N PRO A 92 18.66 18.94 -3.20
CA PRO A 92 18.63 20.21 -3.92
C PRO A 92 19.97 20.93 -3.75
N LYS A 93 20.50 21.46 -4.86
CA LYS A 93 21.73 22.23 -4.88
C LYS A 93 21.51 23.49 -4.02
N LYS A 94 22.42 23.81 -3.10
CA LYS A 94 22.34 25.09 -2.38
C LYS A 94 22.42 26.20 -3.42
N VAL A 95 21.33 26.94 -3.61
CA VAL A 95 21.35 28.17 -4.39
C VAL A 95 22.09 29.19 -3.53
N GLN A 96 23.21 29.69 -4.03
CA GLN A 96 23.96 30.76 -3.38
C GLN A 96 23.30 32.06 -3.85
N ILE A 97 22.60 32.73 -2.93
CA ILE A 97 22.06 34.09 -3.12
C ILE A 97 23.14 35.05 -2.67
#